data_AF-I3S6M2-F1
#
_entry.id   AF-I3S6M2-F1
#
_cell.length_a   1.000
_cell.length_b   1.000
_cell.length_c   1.000
_cell.angle_alpha   90.00
_cell.angle_beta   90.00
_cell.angle_gamma   90.00
#
_symmetry.space_group_name_H-M   'P 1'
#
loop_
_entity.id
_entity.type
_entity.pdbx_description
1 polymer ?
#
loop_
_entity_poly.entity_id
_entity_poly.type
_entity_poly.pdbx_seq_one_letter_code
_entity_poly.pdbx_strand_id
1 'polypeptide(L)'
;MFNTVSGKKIAILGFAFKKGTGDTRETPAIDVCKGLIGDKAKLSIYDPQVSEEQILKDLSMKKFDWDHPAHLQPTSPTSNNQQVSVVWDAFEAVKDAHGICILTEWDEFKTLDYQKVYDNMQKPAFVFDGRNVVDDKKLREIGFIVYSIGKPLDAWLKDMPAVA
;
A
#
# COMPACT_ATOMS: atom_id res chain seq x y z
N MET A 1 19.78 -0.94 -11.24
CA MET A 1 18.54 -1.69 -11.01
C MET A 1 17.43 -0.67 -10.72
N PHE A 2 16.92 -0.04 -11.76
CA PHE A 2 15.80 0.90 -11.67
C PHE A 2 14.53 0.09 -11.97
N ASN A 3 13.40 0.35 -11.32
CA ASN A 3 12.12 -0.38 -11.44
C ASN A 3 11.97 -1.68 -10.61
N THR A 4 12.28 -1.65 -9.32
CA THR A 4 11.95 -2.77 -8.40
C THR A 4 11.43 -2.27 -7.05
N VAL A 5 10.50 -3.03 -6.46
CA VAL A 5 10.02 -2.86 -5.08
C VAL A 5 10.72 -3.80 -4.09
N SER A 6 11.59 -4.69 -4.57
CA SER A 6 12.33 -5.63 -3.73
C SER A 6 13.11 -4.91 -2.64
N GLY A 7 12.85 -5.26 -1.38
CA GLY A 7 13.47 -4.68 -0.19
C GLY A 7 12.96 -3.28 0.20
N LYS A 8 12.12 -2.64 -0.62
CA LYS A 8 11.52 -1.33 -0.30
C LYS A 8 10.40 -1.49 0.72
N LYS A 9 10.34 -0.57 1.68
CA LYS A 9 9.21 -0.44 2.60
C LYS A 9 8.02 0.21 1.88
N ILE A 10 6.86 -0.44 1.88
CA ILE A 10 5.60 0.08 1.35
C ILE A 10 4.59 0.14 2.50
N ALA A 11 4.03 1.32 2.74
CA ALA A 11 2.99 1.53 3.73
C ALA A 11 1.63 1.16 3.14
N ILE A 12 0.84 0.38 3.86
CA ILE A 12 -0.52 0.00 3.49
C ILE A 12 -1.46 0.68 4.49
N LEU A 13 -2.24 1.64 4.00
CA LEU A 13 -3.24 2.35 4.79
C LEU A 13 -4.62 1.80 4.44
N GLY A 14 -5.19 1.05 5.38
CA GLY A 14 -6.44 0.34 5.22
C GLY A 14 -6.24 -1.11 4.77
N PHE A 15 -6.95 -2.01 5.45
CA PHE A 15 -7.00 -3.44 5.15
C PHE A 15 -8.44 -3.95 5.08
N ALA A 16 -9.37 -3.37 5.84
CA ALA A 16 -10.79 -3.68 5.75
C ALA A 16 -11.34 -3.45 4.33
N PHE A 17 -12.37 -4.20 3.96
CA PHE A 17 -13.00 -4.08 2.63
C PHE A 17 -13.56 -2.66 2.36
N LYS A 18 -14.06 -2.00 3.40
CA LYS A 18 -14.58 -0.62 3.38
C LYS A 18 -14.47 0.03 4.76
N LYS A 19 -14.67 1.34 4.84
CA LYS A 19 -14.69 2.03 6.14
C LYS A 19 -15.88 1.61 7.03
N GLY A 20 -15.69 1.73 8.34
CA GLY A 20 -16.70 1.48 9.37
C GLY A 20 -16.87 0.01 9.77
N THR A 21 -15.94 -0.85 9.38
CA THR A 21 -15.94 -2.28 9.74
C THR A 21 -14.51 -2.81 9.82
N GLY A 22 -14.30 -3.87 10.61
CA GLY A 22 -13.10 -4.70 10.59
C GLY A 22 -13.19 -5.92 9.66
N ASP A 23 -14.23 -5.99 8.81
CA ASP A 23 -14.43 -7.11 7.89
C ASP A 23 -13.43 -7.07 6.72
N THR A 24 -12.66 -8.15 6.59
CA THR A 24 -11.60 -8.31 5.58
C THR A 24 -11.98 -9.24 4.44
N ARG A 25 -13.17 -9.85 4.47
CA ARG A 25 -13.61 -10.75 3.40
C ARG A 25 -13.70 -9.99 2.09
N GLU A 26 -13.14 -10.58 1.03
CA GLU A 26 -13.08 -9.99 -0.32
C GLU A 26 -12.44 -8.59 -0.37
N THR A 27 -11.59 -8.25 0.60
CA THR A 27 -10.86 -6.97 0.54
C THR A 27 -9.82 -7.01 -0.58
N PRO A 28 -9.74 -5.96 -1.43
CA PRO A 28 -8.67 -5.86 -2.43
C PRO A 28 -7.28 -5.71 -1.79
N ALA A 29 -7.22 -5.34 -0.50
CA ALA A 29 -5.96 -5.19 0.22
C ALA A 29 -5.15 -6.49 0.28
N ILE A 30 -5.82 -7.65 0.38
CA ILE A 30 -5.15 -8.96 0.41
C ILE A 30 -4.36 -9.20 -0.89
N ASP A 31 -4.98 -8.91 -2.04
CA ASP A 31 -4.35 -9.17 -3.33
C ASP A 31 -3.18 -8.23 -3.60
N VAL A 32 -3.35 -6.95 -3.28
CA VAL A 32 -2.28 -5.95 -3.38
C VAL A 32 -1.10 -6.34 -2.48
N CYS A 33 -1.37 -6.71 -1.23
CA CYS A 33 -0.32 -7.12 -0.29
C CYS A 33 0.40 -8.38 -0.77
N LYS A 34 -0.32 -9.41 -1.22
CA LYS A 34 0.27 -10.66 -1.72
C LYS A 34 1.15 -10.43 -2.95
N GLY A 35 0.72 -9.59 -3.89
CA GLY A 35 1.54 -9.19 -5.04
C GLY A 35 2.85 -8.51 -4.60
N LEU A 36 2.76 -7.51 -3.73
CA LEU A 36 3.93 -6.80 -3.20
C LEU A 36 4.88 -7.72 -2.41
N ILE A 37 4.35 -8.66 -1.62
CA ILE A 37 5.15 -9.67 -0.91
C ILE A 37 5.86 -10.58 -1.91
N GLY A 38 5.17 -11.03 -2.96
CA GLY A 38 5.74 -11.82 -4.06
C GLY A 38 6.91 -11.11 -4.75
N ASP A 39 6.81 -9.79 -4.91
CA ASP A 39 7.86 -8.91 -5.43
C ASP A 39 8.94 -8.52 -4.39
N LYS A 40 8.93 -9.19 -3.23
CA LYS A 40 9.89 -9.02 -2.13
C LYS A 40 9.87 -7.64 -1.46
N ALA A 41 8.75 -6.92 -1.54
CA ALA A 41 8.57 -5.69 -0.75
C ALA A 41 8.47 -6.00 0.75
N LYS A 42 8.72 -4.98 1.57
CA LYS A 42 8.46 -5.00 3.02
C LYS A 42 7.21 -4.16 3.29
N LEU A 43 6.16 -4.74 3.85
CA LEU A 43 4.90 -4.08 4.10
C LEU A 43 4.81 -3.58 5.55
N SER A 44 4.31 -2.36 5.70
CA SER A 44 3.92 -1.79 6.99
C SER A 44 2.44 -1.46 6.93
N ILE A 45 1.62 -2.22 7.64
CA ILE A 45 0.16 -2.19 7.47
C ILE A 45 -0.47 -1.54 8.68
N TYR A 46 -1.37 -0.58 8.44
CA TYR A 46 -2.21 0.03 9.45
C TYR A 46 -3.68 0.00 8.99
N ASP A 47 -4.56 -0.50 9.86
CA ASP A 47 -6.01 -0.37 9.75
C ASP A 47 -6.61 -0.11 11.15
N PRO A 48 -7.54 0.84 11.31
CA PRO A 48 -8.15 1.17 12.61
C PRO A 48 -9.01 0.08 13.25
N GLN A 49 -9.56 -0.85 12.46
CA GLN A 49 -10.57 -1.81 12.91
C GLN A 49 -10.21 -3.27 12.68
N VAL A 50 -9.17 -3.56 11.89
CA VAL A 50 -8.69 -4.93 11.67
C VAL A 50 -7.54 -5.25 12.63
N SER A 51 -7.65 -6.37 13.35
CA SER A 51 -6.57 -6.82 14.24
C SER A 51 -5.36 -7.37 13.48
N GLU A 52 -4.17 -7.27 14.08
CA GLU A 52 -2.95 -7.87 13.55
C GLU A 52 -3.11 -9.38 13.28
N GLU A 53 -3.72 -10.12 14.21
CA GLU A 53 -3.98 -11.55 14.05
C GLU A 53 -4.80 -11.84 12.78
N GLN A 54 -5.84 -11.04 12.52
CA GLN A 54 -6.69 -11.20 11.34
C GLN A 54 -5.92 -10.87 10.05
N ILE A 55 -5.14 -9.79 10.03
CA ILE A 55 -4.29 -9.42 8.87
C ILE A 55 -3.31 -10.54 8.55
N LEU A 56 -2.56 -11.03 9.55
CA LEU A 56 -1.56 -12.08 9.35
C LEU A 56 -2.20 -13.39 8.90
N LYS A 57 -3.35 -13.74 9.48
CA LYS A 57 -4.13 -14.90 9.08
C LYS A 57 -4.54 -14.82 7.60
N ASP A 58 -5.13 -13.71 7.16
CA ASP A 58 -5.60 -13.52 5.79
C ASP A 58 -4.46 -13.53 4.75
N LEU A 59 -3.30 -12.98 5.12
CA LEU A 59 -2.11 -13.00 4.27
C LEU A 59 -1.44 -14.38 4.20
N SER A 60 -1.54 -15.19 5.26
CA SER A 60 -0.99 -16.56 5.30
C SER A 60 -1.87 -17.60 4.58
N MET A 61 -3.17 -17.34 4.46
CA MET A 61 -4.10 -18.24 3.78
C MET A 61 -3.78 -18.30 2.28
N LYS A 62 -3.65 -19.52 1.74
CA LYS A 62 -3.68 -19.74 0.30
C LYS A 62 -5.06 -19.32 -0.20
N LYS A 63 -5.11 -18.40 -1.16
CA LYS A 63 -6.38 -18.00 -1.77
C LYS A 63 -6.89 -19.22 -2.56
N PHE A 64 -8.18 -19.54 -2.44
CA PHE A 64 -8.80 -20.67 -3.15
C PHE A 64 -8.52 -20.53 -4.66
N ASP A 65 -8.06 -21.63 -5.29
CA ASP A 65 -7.46 -21.69 -6.63
C ASP A 65 -8.39 -21.31 -7.81
N TRP A 66 -9.65 -20.90 -7.57
CA TRP A 66 -10.63 -20.71 -8.65
C TRP A 66 -10.57 -19.33 -9.34
N ASP A 67 -10.13 -18.26 -8.65
CA ASP A 67 -10.32 -16.88 -9.13
C ASP A 67 -9.03 -16.10 -9.51
N HIS A 68 -7.83 -16.70 -9.43
CA HIS A 68 -6.59 -15.97 -9.72
C HIS A 68 -5.59 -16.69 -10.62
N PRO A 69 -4.99 -16.00 -11.60
CA PRO A 69 -4.01 -16.59 -12.49
C PRO A 69 -2.75 -16.99 -11.71
N ALA A 70 -2.24 -18.19 -12.01
CA ALA A 70 -1.18 -18.87 -11.26
C ALA A 70 0.13 -18.05 -11.05
N HIS A 71 0.36 -17.01 -11.86
CA HIS A 71 1.57 -16.18 -11.78
C HIS A 71 1.60 -15.20 -10.58
N LEU A 72 0.49 -15.02 -9.85
CA LEU A 72 0.42 -14.20 -8.63
C LEU A 72 0.52 -15.03 -7.34
N GLN A 73 0.71 -16.35 -7.46
CA GLN A 73 0.80 -17.22 -6.28
C GLN A 73 2.23 -17.17 -5.67
N PRO A 74 2.38 -16.92 -4.37
CA PRO A 74 3.67 -17.01 -3.70
C PRO A 74 4.21 -18.44 -3.80
N THR A 75 5.43 -18.61 -4.31
CA THR A 75 6.01 -19.92 -4.61
C THR A 75 6.51 -20.68 -3.37
N SER A 76 6.28 -20.22 -2.14
CA SER A 76 6.77 -20.91 -0.94
C SER A 76 5.92 -20.59 0.32
N PRO A 77 5.52 -21.60 1.12
CA PRO A 77 4.75 -21.39 2.36
C PRO A 77 5.55 -20.82 3.54
N THR A 78 6.84 -20.53 3.39
CA THR A 78 7.80 -20.47 4.52
C THR A 78 8.53 -19.14 4.74
N SER A 79 8.10 -18.02 4.16
CA SER A 79 8.91 -16.78 4.18
C SER A 79 8.24 -15.52 4.73
N ASN A 80 7.10 -15.60 5.43
CA ASN A 80 6.20 -14.43 5.50
C ASN A 80 6.24 -13.54 6.75
N ASN A 81 6.84 -13.96 7.88
CA ASN A 81 6.85 -13.08 9.08
C ASN A 81 7.87 -11.94 9.02
N GLN A 82 8.86 -12.00 8.12
CA GLN A 82 9.92 -10.99 8.07
C GLN A 82 9.60 -9.82 7.12
N GLN A 83 8.56 -9.97 6.28
CA GLN A 83 8.17 -8.98 5.27
C GLN A 83 6.97 -8.14 5.67
N VAL A 84 6.22 -8.49 6.71
CA VAL A 84 4.99 -7.77 7.10
C VAL A 84 5.10 -7.32 8.56
N SER A 85 4.88 -6.03 8.80
CA SER A 85 4.69 -5.46 10.13
C SER A 85 3.33 -4.78 10.21
N VAL A 86 2.49 -5.18 11.18
CA VAL A 86 1.27 -4.45 11.51
C VAL A 86 1.61 -3.45 12.60
N VAL A 87 1.21 -2.20 12.41
CA VAL A 87 1.56 -1.08 13.30
C VAL A 87 0.30 -0.40 13.82
N TRP A 88 0.46 0.48 14.81
CA TRP A 88 -0.66 1.00 15.60
C TRP A 88 -1.21 2.33 15.08
N ASP A 89 -0.46 3.01 14.21
CA ASP A 89 -0.88 4.26 13.59
C ASP A 89 -0.32 4.45 12.17
N ALA A 90 -0.94 5.38 11.43
CA ALA A 90 -0.55 5.70 10.06
C ALA A 90 0.85 6.32 9.95
N PHE A 91 1.33 7.07 10.96
CA PHE A 91 2.64 7.70 10.93
C PHE A 91 3.78 6.68 11.07
N GLU A 92 3.59 5.65 11.89
CA GLU A 92 4.52 4.52 12.00
C GLU A 92 4.56 3.71 10.69
N ALA A 93 3.41 3.52 10.05
CA ALA A 93 3.31 2.82 8.79
C ALA A 93 4.14 3.50 7.69
N VAL A 94 4.00 4.82 7.56
CA VAL A 94 4.64 5.61 6.50
C VAL A 94 6.09 5.99 6.78
N LYS A 95 6.55 5.94 8.04
CA LYS A 95 7.94 6.25 8.39
C LYS A 95 8.92 5.41 7.58
N ASP A 96 9.89 6.04 6.92
CA ASP A 96 10.89 5.41 6.04
C ASP A 96 10.29 4.59 4.87
N ALA A 97 9.00 4.76 4.57
CA ALA A 97 8.37 4.12 3.43
C ALA A 97 8.79 4.80 2.12
N HIS A 98 8.83 4.01 1.05
CA HIS A 98 9.07 4.48 -0.32
C HIS A 98 7.75 4.81 -1.02
N GLY A 99 6.68 4.12 -0.65
CA GLY A 99 5.35 4.33 -1.21
C GLY A 99 4.26 4.09 -0.18
N ILE A 100 3.11 4.73 -0.38
CA ILE A 100 1.87 4.54 0.38
C ILE A 100 0.82 3.97 -0.57
N CYS A 101 0.15 2.89 -0.17
CA CYS A 101 -1.06 2.40 -0.82
C CYS A 101 -2.25 2.66 0.09
N ILE A 102 -3.22 3.43 -0.38
CA ILE A 102 -4.49 3.68 0.33
C ILE A 102 -5.54 2.73 -0.22
N LEU A 103 -5.92 1.74 0.57
CA LEU A 103 -6.75 0.61 0.14
C LEU A 103 -8.12 0.57 0.83
N THR A 104 -8.33 1.39 1.86
CA THR A 104 -9.63 1.58 2.52
C THR A 104 -9.86 3.07 2.79
N GLU A 105 -11.06 3.55 2.55
CA GLU A 105 -11.44 4.97 2.61
C GLU A 105 -11.69 5.52 4.01
N TRP A 106 -10.87 5.13 5.00
CA TRP A 106 -10.97 5.67 6.37
C TRP A 106 -10.85 7.20 6.37
N ASP A 107 -11.73 7.85 7.13
CA ASP A 107 -11.80 9.32 7.13
C ASP A 107 -10.54 9.95 7.74
N GLU A 108 -9.83 9.26 8.63
CA GLU A 108 -8.56 9.73 9.19
C GLU A 108 -7.48 9.97 8.12
N PHE A 109 -7.46 9.15 7.06
CA PHE A 109 -6.46 9.24 6.00
C PHE A 109 -6.63 10.53 5.20
N LYS A 110 -7.84 11.10 5.14
CA LYS A 110 -8.12 12.37 4.46
C LYS A 110 -7.45 13.56 5.13
N THR A 111 -7.22 13.45 6.44
CA THR A 111 -6.80 14.58 7.29
C THR A 111 -5.41 14.40 7.88
N LEU A 112 -4.64 13.39 7.43
CA LEU A 112 -3.26 13.24 7.84
C LEU A 112 -2.45 14.49 7.49
N ASP A 113 -1.47 14.81 8.33
CA ASP A 113 -0.47 15.83 8.04
C ASP A 113 0.49 15.29 6.97
N TYR A 114 0.10 15.46 5.70
CA TYR A 114 0.85 14.94 4.57
C TYR A 114 2.22 15.60 4.39
N GLN A 115 2.45 16.81 4.91
CA GLN A 115 3.78 17.41 4.92
C GLN A 115 4.69 16.61 5.86
N LYS A 116 4.24 16.35 7.09
CA LYS A 116 4.98 15.51 8.03
C LYS A 116 5.18 14.09 7.51
N VAL A 117 4.15 13.50 6.87
CA VAL A 117 4.27 12.19 6.22
C VAL A 117 5.35 12.23 5.15
N TYR A 118 5.34 13.24 4.28
CA TYR A 118 6.35 13.42 3.25
C TYR A 118 7.75 13.50 3.87
N ASP A 119 7.96 14.37 4.85
CA ASP A 119 9.28 14.60 5.45
C ASP A 119 9.89 13.34 6.08
N ASN A 120 9.05 12.38 6.48
CA ASN A 120 9.47 11.11 7.08
C ASN A 120 9.53 9.93 6.09
N MET A 121 9.32 10.16 4.80
CA MET A 121 9.39 9.13 3.75
C MET A 121 10.69 9.20 2.93
N GLN A 122 11.08 8.06 2.37
CA GLN A 122 12.18 7.98 1.41
C GLN A 122 11.83 8.73 0.12
N LYS A 123 12.84 9.30 -0.54
CA LYS A 123 12.67 10.06 -1.79
C LYS A 123 13.19 9.31 -3.02
N PRO A 124 12.48 9.39 -4.16
CA PRO A 124 11.16 10.01 -4.34
C PRO A 124 10.06 9.25 -3.58
N ALA A 125 9.06 9.98 -3.08
CA ALA A 125 7.97 9.44 -2.26
C ALA A 125 6.71 9.25 -3.12
N PHE A 126 6.14 8.04 -3.10
CA PHE A 126 4.99 7.67 -3.93
C PHE A 126 3.70 7.53 -3.11
N VAL A 127 2.57 7.89 -3.70
CA VAL A 127 1.23 7.64 -3.17
C VAL A 127 0.38 6.99 -4.25
N PHE A 128 -0.21 5.85 -3.93
CA PHE A 128 -1.15 5.09 -4.75
C PHE A 128 -2.51 5.11 -4.04
N ASP A 129 -3.41 5.97 -4.48
CA ASP A 129 -4.75 6.11 -3.93
C ASP A 129 -5.76 5.26 -4.71
N GLY A 130 -6.05 4.08 -4.17
CA GLY A 130 -7.04 3.15 -4.72
C GLY A 130 -8.48 3.53 -4.41
N ARG A 131 -8.70 4.57 -3.59
CA ARG A 131 -10.01 4.92 -3.03
C ARG A 131 -10.42 6.37 -3.26
N ASN A 132 -9.57 7.18 -3.90
CA ASN A 132 -9.79 8.61 -4.15
C ASN A 132 -10.11 9.39 -2.86
N VAL A 133 -9.33 9.11 -1.81
CA VAL A 133 -9.43 9.67 -0.45
C VAL A 133 -8.67 10.97 -0.32
N VAL A 134 -7.52 11.11 -0.99
CA VAL A 134 -6.61 12.24 -0.80
C VAL A 134 -6.80 13.34 -1.84
N ASP A 135 -6.27 14.53 -1.52
CA ASP A 135 -6.20 15.65 -2.46
C ASP A 135 -4.89 15.56 -3.27
N ASP A 136 -4.98 14.94 -4.46
CA ASP A 136 -3.85 14.74 -5.37
C ASP A 136 -3.06 16.03 -5.65
N LYS A 137 -3.75 17.18 -5.77
CA LYS A 137 -3.09 18.44 -6.10
C LYS A 137 -2.20 18.90 -4.95
N LYS A 138 -2.74 18.88 -3.73
CA LYS A 138 -1.97 19.23 -2.53
C LYS A 138 -0.79 18.29 -2.31
N LEU A 139 -0.98 16.98 -2.50
CA LEU A 139 0.11 16.03 -2.35
C LEU A 139 1.21 16.24 -3.40
N ARG A 140 0.84 16.55 -4.65
CA ARG A 140 1.80 16.90 -5.71
C ARG A 140 2.55 18.21 -5.40
N GLU A 141 1.85 19.22 -4.87
CA GLU A 141 2.47 20.48 -4.41
C GLU A 141 3.50 20.26 -3.29
N ILE A 142 3.25 19.32 -2.37
CA ILE A 142 4.22 18.89 -1.34
C ILE A 142 5.44 18.18 -1.97
N GLY A 143 5.25 17.52 -3.12
CA GLY A 143 6.29 16.82 -3.86
C GLY A 143 6.13 15.31 -3.92
N PHE A 144 4.95 14.77 -3.57
CA PHE A 144 4.63 13.36 -3.80
C PHE A 144 4.43 13.07 -5.29
N ILE A 145 4.80 11.86 -5.69
CA ILE A 145 4.38 11.28 -6.96
C ILE A 145 3.07 10.53 -6.71
N VAL A 146 1.95 11.05 -7.23
CA VAL A 146 0.60 10.57 -6.90
C VAL A 146 -0.05 9.85 -8.09
N TYR A 147 -0.49 8.62 -7.84
CA TYR A 147 -1.30 7.79 -8.72
C TYR A 147 -2.66 7.55 -8.07
N SER A 148 -3.74 7.96 -8.73
CA SER A 148 -5.10 7.79 -8.23
C SER A 148 -6.00 7.20 -9.30
N ILE A 149 -6.91 6.30 -8.90
CA ILE A 149 -7.78 5.61 -9.85
C ILE A 149 -8.69 6.60 -10.58
N GLY A 150 -8.70 6.53 -11.91
CA GLY A 150 -9.56 7.36 -12.76
C GLY A 150 -9.12 8.82 -12.89
N LYS A 151 -7.94 9.19 -12.39
CA LYS A 151 -7.39 10.54 -12.50
C LYS A 151 -6.15 10.55 -13.41
N PRO A 152 -5.88 11.68 -14.11
CA PRO A 152 -4.69 11.79 -14.95
C PRO A 152 -3.41 11.72 -14.10
N LEU A 153 -2.40 11.03 -14.65
CA LEU A 153 -1.04 11.06 -14.11
C LEU A 153 -0.51 12.49 -14.07
N ASP A 154 0.46 12.71 -13.18
CA ASP A 154 1.25 13.94 -13.18
C ASP A 154 1.83 14.21 -14.57
N ALA A 155 1.86 15.47 -14.99
CA ALA A 155 2.41 15.85 -16.29
C ALA A 155 3.88 15.43 -16.39
N TRP A 156 4.64 15.61 -15.31
CA TRP A 156 6.05 15.21 -15.26
C TRP A 156 6.27 13.69 -15.50
N LEU A 157 5.32 12.85 -15.08
CA LEU A 157 5.38 11.40 -15.34
C LEU A 157 5.10 11.05 -16.81
N LYS A 158 4.29 11.84 -17.51
CA LYS A 158 3.98 11.61 -18.93
C LYS A 158 5.20 11.82 -19.82
N ASP A 159 6.08 12.72 -19.41
CA ASP A 159 7.29 13.11 -20.13
C ASP A 159 8.54 12.35 -19.61
N MET A 160 8.38 11.49 -18.60
CA MET A 160 9.48 10.67 -18.11
C MET A 160 9.84 9.66 -19.22
N PRO A 161 11.07 9.70 -19.78
CA PRO A 161 11.48 8.68 -20.73
C PRO A 161 11.33 7.34 -20.01
N ALA A 162 10.59 6.41 -20.62
CA ALA A 162 10.52 5.04 -20.12
C ALA A 162 11.96 4.62 -19.86
N VAL A 163 12.30 4.40 -18.58
CA VAL A 163 13.66 4.07 -18.17
C VAL A 163 13.98 2.77 -18.88
N ALA A 164 14.79 2.89 -19.94
CA ALA A 164 15.18 1.81 -20.83
C ALA A 164 15.92 0.70 -20.09
#